data_AF-A0A078F9Q6-F1
#
_entry.id   AF-A0A078F9Q6-F1
#
_cell.length_a   1.000
_cell.length_b   1.000
_cell.length_c   1.000
_cell.angle_alpha   90.00
_cell.angle_beta   90.00
_cell.angle_gamma   90.00
#
_symmetry.space_group_name_H-M   'P 1'
#
loop_
_entity.id
_entity.type
_entity.pdbx_description
1 polymer ?
#
loop_
_entity_poly.entity_id
_entity_poly.type
_entity_poly.pdbx_seq_one_letter_code
_entity_poly.pdbx_strand_id
1 'polypeptide(L)'
;MGRDTPCEPSMECSPSTPDVDNQEDSGSKERAISRLIADMGENYFVYIPPRVKVKRQGYIQYVRKKDDGALVYAVHADYYILLRVCARVAEIDARNMHRGVLSFERRLAWIEKRIDHVLHLTPTSMKCKHCDYGNVDSEDQDDDMVLS
;
A
#
# COMPACT_ATOMS: atom_id res chain seq x y z
N MET A 1 17.90 -67.47 12.32
CA MET A 1 17.93 -66.00 12.45
C MET A 1 16.51 -65.49 12.38
N GLY A 2 15.91 -65.22 13.53
CA GLY A 2 14.54 -64.72 13.65
C GLY A 2 14.45 -63.26 13.24
N ARG A 3 13.36 -62.86 12.59
CA ARG A 3 13.07 -61.48 12.19
C ARG A 3 12.29 -60.82 13.31
N ASP A 4 12.87 -59.79 13.92
CA ASP A 4 12.20 -58.92 14.88
C ASP A 4 11.23 -57.98 14.14
N THR A 5 9.94 -58.12 14.41
CA THR A 5 8.90 -57.15 14.04
C THR A 5 8.75 -56.11 15.17
N PRO A 6 8.87 -54.80 14.90
CA PRO A 6 8.55 -53.78 15.89
C PRO A 6 7.04 -53.67 16.10
N CYS A 7 6.59 -53.71 17.35
CA CYS A 7 5.20 -53.42 17.74
C CYS A 7 4.91 -51.92 17.52
N GLU A 8 3.86 -51.60 16.76
CA GLU A 8 3.29 -50.26 16.73
C GLU A 8 2.51 -49.95 18.01
N PRO A 9 2.66 -48.76 18.61
CA PRO A 9 1.72 -48.29 19.62
C PRO A 9 0.50 -47.65 18.95
N SER A 10 -0.67 -48.25 19.17
CA SER A 10 -1.98 -47.73 18.79
C SER A 10 -2.27 -46.37 19.43
N MET A 11 -2.65 -45.38 18.62
CA MET A 11 -3.19 -44.11 19.11
C MET A 11 -4.61 -44.32 19.67
N GLU A 12 -4.76 -44.27 20.98
CA GLU A 12 -6.07 -44.13 21.62
C GLU A 12 -6.37 -42.65 21.86
N CYS A 13 -7.43 -42.15 21.21
CA CYS A 13 -7.93 -40.80 21.36
C CYS A 13 -8.72 -40.71 22.68
N SER A 14 -8.15 -40.05 23.69
CA SER A 14 -8.84 -39.79 24.95
C SER A 14 -9.74 -38.55 24.83
N PRO A 15 -10.91 -38.53 25.49
CA PRO A 15 -11.96 -37.54 25.24
C PRO A 15 -11.66 -36.18 25.89
N SER A 16 -12.04 -35.13 25.16
CA SER A 16 -11.94 -33.72 25.51
C SER A 16 -12.62 -33.39 26.85
N THR A 17 -11.90 -32.69 27.73
CA THR A 17 -12.45 -32.03 28.91
C THR A 17 -12.63 -30.52 28.65
N PRO A 18 -13.62 -29.87 29.29
CA PRO A 18 -14.20 -28.61 28.80
C PRO A 18 -13.43 -27.36 29.25
N ASP A 19 -13.33 -26.41 28.30
CA ASP A 19 -13.23 -24.95 28.43
C ASP A 19 -12.78 -24.36 29.78
N VAL A 20 -11.46 -24.23 29.98
CA VAL A 20 -10.88 -23.31 30.96
C VAL A 20 -9.71 -22.58 30.31
N ASP A 21 -9.98 -21.58 29.47
CA ASP A 21 -8.89 -20.86 28.78
C ASP A 21 -9.22 -19.39 28.55
N ASN A 22 -9.34 -18.60 29.63
CA ASN A 22 -9.53 -17.14 29.51
C ASN A 22 -8.74 -16.30 30.54
N GLN A 23 -7.85 -16.91 31.33
CA GLN A 23 -7.11 -16.17 32.37
C GLN A 23 -5.60 -16.08 32.10
N GLU A 24 -4.99 -17.06 31.43
CA GLU A 24 -3.54 -17.06 31.14
C GLU A 24 -3.16 -16.11 29.98
N ASP A 25 -4.07 -15.86 29.04
CA ASP A 25 -3.78 -15.08 27.82
C ASP A 25 -3.66 -13.56 28.07
N SER A 26 -4.36 -13.03 29.07
CA SER A 26 -4.38 -11.58 29.36
C SER A 26 -2.99 -11.01 29.68
N GLY A 27 -2.21 -11.71 30.52
CA GLY A 27 -0.86 -11.32 30.89
C GLY A 27 0.17 -11.57 29.78
N SER A 28 -0.12 -12.47 28.83
CA SER A 28 0.72 -12.71 27.65
C SER A 28 0.64 -11.51 26.70
N LYS A 29 -0.58 -11.05 26.43
CA LYS A 29 -0.91 -9.93 25.55
C LYS A 29 -0.39 -8.60 26.09
N GLU A 30 -0.58 -8.33 27.38
CA GLU A 30 -0.08 -7.10 28.00
C GLU A 30 1.44 -6.99 27.95
N ARG A 31 2.15 -8.12 28.17
CA ARG A 31 3.60 -8.19 28.00
C ARG A 31 4.02 -7.96 26.56
N ALA A 32 3.31 -8.53 25.59
CA ALA A 32 3.59 -8.31 24.17
C ALA A 32 3.42 -6.83 23.77
N ILE A 33 2.35 -6.17 24.24
CA ILE A 33 2.11 -4.74 24.01
C ILE A 33 3.20 -3.90 24.66
N SER A 34 3.57 -4.19 25.91
CA SER A 34 4.63 -3.47 26.62
C SER A 34 5.98 -3.55 25.90
N ARG A 35 6.32 -4.73 25.37
CA ARG A 35 7.52 -4.93 24.53
C ARG A 35 7.46 -4.12 23.25
N LEU A 36 6.31 -4.06 22.59
CA LEU A 36 6.11 -3.27 21.39
C LEU A 36 6.27 -1.77 21.66
N ILE A 37 5.71 -1.26 22.77
CA ILE A 37 5.85 0.14 23.19
C ILE A 37 7.32 0.49 23.41
N ALA A 38 8.07 -0.36 24.14
CA ALA A 38 9.50 -0.16 24.37
C ALA A 38 10.29 -0.14 23.06
N ASP A 39 10.06 -1.13 22.19
CA ASP A 39 10.73 -1.25 20.90
C ASP A 39 10.46 -0.05 19.97
N MET A 40 9.22 0.46 19.95
CA MET A 40 8.88 1.69 19.22
C MET A 40 9.67 2.88 19.78
N GLY A 41 9.73 3.01 21.10
CA GLY A 41 10.47 4.06 21.80
C GLY A 41 11.97 4.04 21.47
N GLU A 42 12.61 2.87 21.52
CA GLU A 42 14.02 2.68 21.15
C GLU A 42 14.30 3.11 19.70
N ASN A 43 13.32 2.95 18.82
CA ASN A 43 13.39 3.36 17.42
C ASN A 43 12.89 4.80 17.17
N TYR A 44 12.62 5.58 18.22
CA TYR A 44 12.15 6.98 18.16
C TYR A 44 10.76 7.15 17.52
N PHE A 45 9.91 6.14 17.68
CA PHE A 45 8.51 6.17 17.32
C PHE A 45 7.65 6.26 18.58
N VAL A 46 6.65 7.16 18.57
CA VAL A 46 5.62 7.20 19.62
C VAL A 46 4.59 6.12 19.33
N TYR A 47 4.30 5.30 20.33
CA TYR A 47 3.23 4.32 20.25
C TYR A 47 1.87 5.01 20.06
N ILE A 48 1.21 4.67 18.95
CA ILE A 48 -0.22 4.91 18.75
C ILE A 48 -0.86 3.53 18.56
N PRO A 49 -1.99 3.21 19.22
CA PRO A 49 -2.66 1.93 19.06
C PRO A 49 -2.95 1.57 17.59
N PRO A 50 -3.03 0.28 17.22
CA PRO A 50 -3.38 -0.13 15.86
C PRO A 50 -4.65 0.54 15.34
N ARG A 51 -4.67 0.88 14.05
CA ARG A 51 -5.84 1.50 13.42
C ARG A 51 -7.04 0.55 13.47
N VAL A 52 -8.16 1.00 14.05
CA VAL A 52 -9.43 0.24 14.08
C VAL A 52 -10.13 0.23 12.72
N LYS A 53 -10.01 1.32 11.96
CA LYS A 53 -10.54 1.45 10.59
C LYS A 53 -9.51 2.11 9.70
N VAL A 54 -9.02 1.40 8.69
CA VAL A 54 -8.13 1.97 7.68
C VAL A 54 -9.02 2.63 6.61
N LYS A 55 -9.26 3.94 6.72
CA LYS A 55 -9.96 4.69 5.65
C LYS A 55 -9.07 4.71 4.40
N ARG A 56 -9.38 3.87 3.43
CA ARG A 56 -8.76 3.84 2.09
C ARG A 56 -9.29 5.01 1.26
N GLN A 57 -8.54 6.10 1.19
CA GLN A 57 -8.69 7.05 0.07
C GLN A 57 -7.37 7.75 -0.32
N GLY A 58 -6.21 7.31 0.19
CA GLY A 58 -4.92 7.90 -0.21
C GLY A 58 -3.70 7.26 0.45
N TYR A 59 -2.54 7.87 0.21
CA TYR A 59 -1.24 7.51 0.80
C TYR A 59 -1.21 7.72 2.33
N ILE A 60 -0.32 7.01 3.02
CA ILE A 60 -0.24 7.00 4.47
C ILE A 60 0.48 8.27 4.95
N GLN A 61 -0.28 9.29 5.35
CA GLN A 61 0.30 10.57 5.79
C GLN A 61 0.79 10.51 7.25
N TYR A 62 2.03 10.09 7.46
CA TYR A 62 2.71 10.26 8.75
C TYR A 62 3.61 11.49 8.73
N VAL A 63 3.31 12.45 9.62
CA VAL A 63 4.07 13.70 9.77
C VAL A 63 5.05 13.56 10.91
N ARG A 64 6.25 14.14 10.77
CA ARG A 64 7.23 14.27 11.86
C ARG A 64 6.77 15.37 12.79
N LYS A 65 6.60 15.07 14.08
CA LYS A 65 6.38 16.11 15.10
C LYS A 65 7.73 16.49 15.71
N LYS A 66 7.93 17.79 15.94
CA LYS A 66 8.99 18.27 16.84
C LYS A 66 8.41 18.18 18.24
N ASP A 67 9.01 17.37 19.08
CA ASP A 67 8.71 17.33 20.50
C ASP A 67 10.02 17.59 21.24
N ASP A 68 10.05 18.65 22.04
CA ASP A 68 11.17 19.05 22.89
C ASP A 68 12.58 19.00 22.23
N GLY A 69 12.67 19.47 20.98
CA GLY A 69 13.92 19.50 20.20
C GLY A 69 14.29 18.20 19.48
N ALA A 70 13.61 17.09 19.78
CA ALA A 70 13.75 15.81 19.09
C ALA A 70 12.66 15.61 18.02
N LEU A 71 13.03 15.02 16.89
CA LEU A 71 12.09 14.68 15.82
C LEU A 71 11.52 13.29 16.07
N VAL A 72 10.29 13.22 16.58
CA VAL A 72 9.63 11.96 16.92
C VAL A 72 8.60 11.58 15.85
N TYR A 73 8.54 10.29 15.50
CA TYR A 73 7.59 9.77 14.52
C TYR A 73 6.35 9.24 15.23
N ALA A 74 5.22 9.93 15.07
CA ALA A 74 3.94 9.50 15.63
C ALA A 74 3.23 8.58 14.62
N VAL A 75 3.33 7.26 14.81
CA VAL A 75 2.79 6.26 13.87
C VAL A 75 1.99 5.18 14.61
N HIS A 76 1.02 4.59 13.93
CA HIS A 76 0.26 3.48 14.50
C HIS A 76 1.11 2.20 14.56
N ALA A 77 0.87 1.39 15.59
CA ALA A 77 1.59 0.16 15.87
C ALA A 77 1.51 -0.88 14.73
N ASP A 78 0.35 -1.01 14.07
CA ASP A 78 0.18 -1.89 12.91
C ASP A 78 1.11 -1.51 11.76
N TYR A 79 1.26 -0.21 11.49
CA TYR A 79 2.18 0.28 10.48
C TYR A 79 3.63 0.06 10.90
N TYR A 80 3.97 0.34 12.16
CA TYR A 80 5.33 0.16 12.66
C TYR A 80 5.81 -1.29 12.56
N ILE A 81 4.94 -2.27 12.84
CA ILE A 81 5.29 -3.70 12.68
C ILE A 81 5.68 -4.00 11.23
N LEU A 82 4.87 -3.58 10.25
CA LEU A 82 5.17 -3.77 8.83
C LEU A 82 6.49 -3.08 8.45
N LEU A 83 6.64 -1.84 8.89
CA LEU A 83 7.82 -1.04 8.65
C LEU A 83 9.08 -1.74 9.17
N ARG A 84 9.03 -2.28 10.39
CA ARG A 84 10.14 -2.98 11.03
C ARG A 84 10.48 -4.28 10.31
N VAL A 85 9.48 -5.04 9.87
CA VAL A 85 9.71 -6.27 9.08
C VAL A 85 10.43 -5.93 7.77
N CYS A 86 9.96 -4.91 7.04
CA CYS A 86 10.62 -4.46 5.81
C CYS A 86 12.05 -3.94 6.08
N ALA A 87 12.24 -3.20 7.18
CA ALA A 87 13.55 -2.69 7.57
C ALA A 87 14.54 -3.82 7.85
N ARG A 88 14.10 -4.88 8.54
CA ARG A 88 14.90 -6.08 8.78
C ARG A 88 15.29 -6.80 7.49
N VAL A 89 14.34 -6.97 6.57
CA VAL A 89 14.59 -7.61 5.26
C VAL A 89 15.59 -6.81 4.43
N ALA A 90 15.52 -5.48 4.50
CA ALA A 90 16.43 -4.59 3.80
C ALA A 90 17.74 -4.29 4.55
N GLU A 91 17.95 -4.89 5.73
CA GLU A 91 19.12 -4.67 6.60
C GLU A 91 19.38 -3.18 6.91
N ILE A 92 18.31 -2.41 7.14
CA ILE A 92 18.38 -1.00 7.53
C ILE A 92 17.58 -0.72 8.79
N ASP A 93 17.84 0.42 9.43
CA ASP A 93 17.02 0.89 10.56
C ASP A 93 15.59 1.21 10.14
N ALA A 94 14.62 0.95 11.03
CA ALA A 94 13.22 1.29 10.82
C ALA A 94 13.00 2.78 10.50
N ARG A 95 13.81 3.67 11.08
CA ARG A 95 13.77 5.12 10.78
C ARG A 95 14.16 5.42 9.32
N ASN A 96 15.15 4.72 8.78
CA ASN A 96 15.56 4.90 7.39
C ASN A 96 14.53 4.31 6.43
N MET A 97 13.97 3.15 6.77
CA MET A 97 12.83 2.60 6.02
C MET A 97 11.65 3.58 5.99
N HIS A 98 11.32 4.21 7.12
CA HIS A 98 10.23 5.19 7.19
C HIS A 98 10.49 6.41 6.30
N ARG A 99 11.72 6.94 6.31
CA ARG A 99 12.12 8.03 5.41
C ARG A 99 11.97 7.64 3.94
N GLY A 100 12.35 6.41 3.60
CA GLY A 100 12.17 5.83 2.27
C GLY A 100 10.70 5.81 1.86
N VAL A 101 9.82 5.25 2.71
CA VAL A 101 8.36 5.23 2.49
C VAL A 101 7.83 6.65 2.23
N LEU A 102 8.15 7.62 3.09
CA LEU A 102 7.70 9.01 2.92
C LEU A 102 8.23 9.65 1.62
N SER A 103 9.43 9.28 1.18
CA SER A 103 9.99 9.75 -0.09
C SER A 103 9.26 9.15 -1.29
N PHE A 104 8.98 7.85 -1.25
CA PHE A 104 8.22 7.16 -2.29
C PHE A 104 6.81 7.72 -2.41
N GLU A 105 6.09 7.94 -1.30
CA GLU A 105 4.76 8.53 -1.33
C GLU A 105 4.74 9.94 -1.93
N ARG A 106 5.69 10.80 -1.55
CA ARG A 106 5.85 12.14 -2.17
C ARG A 106 6.08 12.05 -3.67
N ARG A 107 6.88 11.07 -4.11
CA ARG A 107 7.16 10.85 -5.54
C ARG A 107 5.94 10.35 -6.28
N LEU A 108 5.16 9.45 -5.68
CA LEU A 108 3.90 8.96 -6.24
C LEU A 108 2.89 10.09 -6.42
N ALA A 109 2.68 10.91 -5.38
CA ALA A 109 1.80 12.08 -5.46
C ALA A 109 2.25 13.08 -6.55
N TRP A 110 3.56 13.25 -6.74
CA TRP A 110 4.09 14.08 -7.82
C TRP A 110 3.84 13.49 -9.22
N ILE A 111 3.96 12.17 -9.38
CA ILE A 111 3.68 11.47 -10.64
C ILE A 111 2.18 11.58 -10.97
N GLU A 112 1.30 11.32 -10.01
CA GLU A 112 -0.16 11.46 -10.20
C GLU A 112 -0.53 12.86 -10.68
N LYS A 113 -0.04 13.90 -9.99
CA LYS A 113 -0.26 15.29 -10.41
C LYS A 113 0.25 15.58 -11.83
N ARG A 114 1.35 14.96 -12.24
CA ARG A 114 1.87 15.11 -13.61
C ARG A 114 1.02 14.40 -14.64
N ILE A 115 0.55 13.19 -14.34
CA ILE A 115 -0.37 12.44 -15.21
C ILE A 115 -1.65 13.25 -15.39
N ASP A 116 -2.24 13.73 -14.29
CA ASP A 116 -3.42 14.58 -14.34
C ASP A 116 -3.16 15.80 -15.22
N HIS A 117 -2.05 16.51 -15.00
CA HIS A 117 -1.70 17.67 -15.82
C HIS A 117 -1.64 17.33 -17.32
N VAL A 118 -0.96 16.24 -17.69
CA VAL A 118 -0.81 15.83 -19.10
C VAL A 118 -2.14 15.43 -19.72
N LEU A 119 -3.01 14.72 -18.99
CA LEU A 119 -4.32 14.33 -19.49
C LEU A 119 -5.27 15.52 -19.66
N HIS A 120 -5.12 16.57 -18.83
CA HIS A 120 -5.89 17.81 -18.95
C HIS A 120 -5.28 18.81 -19.93
N LEU A 121 -4.10 18.55 -20.50
CA LEU A 121 -3.63 19.29 -21.67
C LEU A 121 -4.51 18.88 -22.86
N THR A 122 -5.62 19.59 -23.06
CA THR A 122 -6.32 19.59 -24.34
C THR A 122 -5.27 19.86 -25.42
N PRO A 123 -5.10 18.99 -26.44
CA PRO A 123 -4.30 19.34 -27.59
C PRO A 123 -4.87 20.64 -28.13
N THR A 124 -4.09 21.73 -28.12
CA THR A 124 -4.43 22.92 -28.89
C THR A 124 -4.68 22.44 -30.30
N SER A 125 -5.95 22.48 -30.72
CA SER A 125 -6.43 22.18 -32.08
C SER A 125 -5.26 22.24 -33.04
N MET A 126 -4.70 21.07 -33.36
CA MET A 126 -3.68 21.00 -34.38
C MET A 126 -4.46 21.32 -35.65
N LYS A 127 -4.47 22.60 -36.03
CA LYS A 127 -4.89 23.02 -37.35
C LYS A 127 -3.90 22.39 -38.31
N CYS A 128 -4.20 21.15 -38.66
CA CYS A 128 -3.57 20.40 -39.71
C CYS A 128 -3.71 21.25 -40.98
N LYS A 129 -2.61 21.89 -41.39
CA LYS A 129 -2.56 22.73 -42.60
C LYS A 129 -2.78 21.93 -43.90
N HIS A 130 -2.98 20.62 -43.79
CA HIS A 130 -3.07 19.69 -44.91
C HIS A 130 -4.36 18.85 -44.93
N CYS A 131 -5.30 19.14 -44.03
CA CYS A 131 -6.56 18.41 -43.92
C CYS A 131 -7.69 19.07 -44.74
N ASP A 132 -7.33 20.03 -45.60
CA ASP A 132 -8.24 20.68 -46.55
C ASP A 132 -8.00 20.08 -47.95
N TYR A 133 -8.22 18.78 -48.08
CA TYR A 133 -8.49 18.20 -49.39
C TYR A 133 -10.00 18.03 -49.47
N GLY A 134 -10.61 19.07 -50.06
CA GLY A 134 -12.04 19.19 -50.25
C GLY A 134 -12.64 17.91 -50.83
N ASN A 135 -13.73 17.51 -50.19
CA ASN A 135 -14.80 16.75 -50.82
C ASN A 135 -15.28 17.60 -52.01
N VAL A 136 -14.78 17.32 -53.22
CA VAL A 136 -15.36 17.89 -54.44
C VAL A 136 -16.53 16.99 -54.81
N ASP A 137 -17.68 17.33 -54.25
CA ASP A 137 -18.97 16.83 -54.72
C ASP A 137 -19.07 17.17 -56.22
N SER A 138 -19.00 16.12 -57.03
CA SER A 138 -19.20 16.19 -58.49
C SER A 138 -20.69 16.05 -58.74
N GLU A 139 -21.44 17.14 -58.58
CA GLU A 139 -22.85 17.20 -58.99
C GLU A 139 -22.98 18.09 -60.23
N ASP A 140 -23.16 17.38 -61.36
CA ASP A 140 -23.91 17.68 -62.57
C ASP A 140 -24.30 19.13 -62.90
N GLN A 141 -23.92 19.56 -64.12
CA GLN A 141 -24.62 20.65 -64.82
C GLN A 141 -24.55 20.46 -66.35
N ASP A 142 -25.68 19.94 -66.86
CA ASP A 142 -26.45 20.40 -68.03
C ASP A 142 -25.73 20.72 -69.35
N ASP A 143 -25.79 19.77 -70.30
CA ASP A 143 -25.81 20.08 -71.73
C ASP A 143 -27.26 19.99 -72.25
N ASP A 144 -27.95 21.13 -72.27
CA ASP A 144 -29.14 21.36 -73.09
C ASP A 144 -28.69 21.72 -74.52
N MET A 145 -28.81 20.77 -75.44
CA MET A 145 -28.61 21.00 -76.88
C MET A 145 -29.97 21.01 -77.57
N VAL A 146 -30.54 22.20 -77.71
CA VAL A 146 -31.75 22.43 -78.53
C VAL A 146 -31.40 22.26 -80.01
N LEU A 147 -32.09 21.31 -80.66
CA LEU A 147 -32.14 21.14 -82.11
C LEU A 147 -33.50 21.64 -82.60
N SER A 148 -33.54 22.86 -83.16
CA SER A 148 -34.36 23.31 -84.31
C SER A 148 -34.01 24.76 -84.65
#